data_AF-A0A968JPD7-F1
#
_entry.id   AF-A0A968JPD7-F1
#
_cell.length_a   1.000
_cell.length_b   1.000
_cell.length_c   1.000
_cell.angle_alpha   90.00
_cell.angle_beta   90.00
_cell.angle_gamma   90.00
#
_symmetry.space_group_name_H-M   'P 1'
#
loop_
_entity.id
_entity.type
_entity.pdbx_description
1 polymer ?
#
loop_
_entity_poly.entity_id
_entity_poly.type
_entity_poly.pdbx_seq_one_letter_code
_entity_poly.pdbx_strand_id
1 'polypeptide(L)'
;MGVNEYASPIEQIKAGTELIKWLEKRFSNIEDKNERIKFVLAAYNVGIGHVIDAQNLALKDGKDPNVWHGCVDEYLLKKSTPEYYNDPVVKYGYCRGTETYNYVTQILDRYEHYKNIIKD
;
A
#
# COMPACT_ATOMS: atom_id res chain seq x y z
N MET A 1 -8.53 10.32 12.35
CA MET A 1 -7.37 10.78 13.15
C MET A 1 -7.35 12.29 13.03
N GLY A 2 -7.70 13.01 14.11
CA GLY A 2 -8.06 14.44 14.09
C GLY A 2 -6.86 15.39 14.09
N VAL A 3 -5.92 15.20 13.17
CA VAL A 3 -4.76 16.08 12.98
C VAL A 3 -5.02 16.96 11.76
N ASN A 4 -4.77 18.25 11.87
CA ASN A 4 -4.92 19.22 10.78
C ASN A 4 -3.57 19.83 10.38
N GLU A 5 -3.58 20.71 9.38
CA GLU A 5 -2.39 21.36 8.83
C GLU A 5 -1.61 22.22 9.83
N TYR A 6 -2.21 22.62 10.95
CA TYR A 6 -1.57 23.42 12.00
C TYR A 6 -0.96 22.57 13.11
N ALA A 7 -1.11 21.25 13.07
CA ALA A 7 -0.59 20.36 14.09
C ALA A 7 0.95 20.32 14.07
N SER A 8 1.53 20.16 15.25
CA SER A 8 2.99 20.09 15.41
C SER A 8 3.59 18.89 14.67
N PRO A 9 4.89 18.92 14.30
CA PRO A 9 5.56 17.77 13.70
C PRO A 9 5.42 16.48 14.51
N ILE A 10 5.42 16.59 15.84
CA ILE A 10 5.26 15.44 16.75
C ILE A 10 3.87 14.82 16.62
N GLU A 11 2.82 15.64 16.55
CA GLU A 11 1.44 15.17 16.39
C GLU A 11 1.22 14.54 15.01
N GLN A 12 1.80 15.12 13.96
CA GLN A 12 1.76 14.56 12.61
C GLN A 12 2.46 13.20 12.53
N ILE A 13 3.68 13.09 13.09
CA ILE A 13 4.41 11.81 13.17
C ILE A 13 3.58 10.78 13.95
N LYS A 14 3.04 11.17 15.10
CA LYS A 14 2.21 10.27 15.92
C LYS A 14 1.01 9.76 15.14
N ALA A 15 0.24 10.62 14.48
CA ALA A 15 -0.90 10.19 13.67
C ALA A 15 -0.50 9.31 12.50
N GLY A 16 0.59 9.62 11.81
CA GLY A 16 1.13 8.76 10.74
C GLY A 16 1.48 7.36 11.25
N THR A 17 2.18 7.27 12.38
CA THR A 17 2.54 5.98 12.98
C THR A 17 1.32 5.18 13.46
N GLU A 18 0.30 5.85 14.01
CA GLU A 18 -0.94 5.18 14.40
C GLU A 18 -1.74 4.66 13.19
N LEU A 19 -1.75 5.40 12.07
CA LEU A 19 -2.31 4.91 10.81
C LEU A 19 -1.58 3.69 10.28
N ILE A 20 -0.24 3.71 10.30
CA ILE A 20 0.58 2.57 9.88
C ILE A 20 0.26 1.33 10.74
N LYS A 21 0.22 1.47 12.07
CA LYS A 21 -0.15 0.36 12.98
C LYS A 21 -1.55 -0.17 12.70
N TRP A 22 -2.50 0.72 12.44
CA TRP A 22 -3.87 0.34 12.10
C TRP A 22 -3.92 -0.47 10.79
N LEU A 23 -3.19 -0.03 9.76
CA LEU A 23 -3.07 -0.73 8.48
C LEU A 23 -2.36 -2.09 8.64
N GLU A 24 -1.27 -2.16 9.39
CA GLU A 24 -0.54 -3.41 9.65
C GLU A 24 -1.45 -4.47 10.26
N LYS A 25 -2.34 -4.08 11.20
CA LYS A 25 -3.35 -4.98 11.77
C LYS A 25 -4.36 -5.46 10.73
N ARG A 26 -4.68 -4.67 9.71
CA ARG A 26 -5.61 -5.07 8.65
C ARG A 26 -5.00 -6.01 7.63
N PHE A 27 -3.70 -5.96 7.43
CA PHE A 27 -2.95 -6.88 6.58
C PHE A 27 -2.27 -8.01 7.38
N SER A 28 -2.78 -8.34 8.57
CA SER A 28 -2.19 -9.36 9.45
C SER A 28 -2.24 -10.78 8.86
N ASN A 29 -3.11 -10.99 7.88
CA ASN A 29 -3.21 -12.23 7.10
C ASN A 29 -2.02 -12.46 6.16
N ILE A 30 -1.25 -11.42 5.82
CA ILE A 30 -0.03 -11.54 5.02
C ILE A 30 1.10 -11.94 5.96
N GLU A 31 1.38 -13.24 6.07
CA GLU A 31 2.33 -13.77 7.07
C GLU A 31 3.77 -13.27 6.90
N ASP A 32 4.24 -13.16 5.65
CA ASP A 32 5.54 -12.58 5.35
C ASP A 32 5.52 -11.08 5.64
N LYS A 33 6.32 -10.67 6.64
CA LYS A 33 6.43 -9.27 7.05
C LYS A 33 7.03 -8.38 5.96
N ASN A 34 7.92 -8.91 5.12
CA ASN A 34 8.53 -8.18 4.00
C ASN A 34 7.51 -7.92 2.87
N GLU A 35 6.55 -8.82 2.69
CA GLU A 35 5.41 -8.55 1.83
C GLU A 35 4.45 -7.57 2.50
N ARG A 36 4.04 -7.84 3.74
CA ARG A 36 3.06 -7.03 4.49
C ARG A 36 3.39 -5.54 4.49
N ILE A 37 4.66 -5.17 4.68
CA ILE A 37 5.06 -3.75 4.69
C ILE A 37 4.74 -3.04 3.37
N LYS A 38 4.84 -3.72 2.22
CA LYS A 38 4.52 -3.17 0.90
C LYS A 38 3.04 -2.81 0.80
N PHE A 39 2.17 -3.69 1.28
CA PHE A 39 0.72 -3.46 1.32
C PHE A 39 0.33 -2.32 2.27
N VAL A 40 1.00 -2.23 3.42
CA VAL A 40 0.79 -1.12 4.37
C VAL A 40 1.19 0.22 3.73
N LEU A 41 2.37 0.29 3.10
CA LEU A 41 2.84 1.49 2.41
C LEU A 41 1.91 1.89 1.25
N ALA A 42 1.46 0.91 0.46
CA ALA A 42 0.51 1.15 -0.61
C ALA A 42 -0.81 1.73 -0.07
N ALA A 43 -1.38 1.09 0.95
CA ALA A 43 -2.64 1.53 1.54
C ALA A 43 -2.53 2.87 2.27
N TYR A 44 -1.34 3.22 2.77
CA TYR A 44 -1.07 4.54 3.33
C TYR A 44 -1.13 5.63 2.25
N ASN A 45 -0.67 5.36 1.03
CA ASN A 45 -0.68 6.31 -0.08
C ASN A 45 -2.02 6.37 -0.82
N VAL A 46 -2.61 5.23 -1.20
CA VAL A 46 -3.81 5.18 -2.07
C VAL A 46 -5.10 4.79 -1.34
N GLY A 47 -5.00 4.43 -0.06
CA GLY A 47 -6.12 3.91 0.71
C GLY A 47 -6.28 2.39 0.58
N ILE A 48 -6.66 1.76 1.69
CA ILE A 48 -6.81 0.30 1.81
C ILE A 48 -7.80 -0.31 0.81
N GLY A 49 -8.87 0.42 0.46
CA GLY A 49 -9.90 -0.07 -0.46
C GLY A 49 -9.34 -0.38 -1.85
N HIS A 50 -8.48 0.49 -2.39
CA HIS A 50 -7.88 0.27 -3.70
C HIS A 50 -6.85 -0.86 -3.70
N VAL A 51 -6.14 -1.07 -2.58
CA VAL A 51 -5.23 -2.22 -2.41
C VAL A 51 -6.01 -3.53 -2.35
N ILE A 52 -7.11 -3.59 -1.61
CA ILE A 52 -7.98 -4.78 -1.55
C ILE A 52 -8.56 -5.11 -2.94
N ASP A 53 -8.99 -4.11 -3.69
CA ASP A 53 -9.46 -4.34 -5.07
C ASP A 53 -8.35 -4.93 -5.95
N ALA A 54 -7.10 -4.45 -5.82
CA ALA A 54 -5.96 -5.03 -6.53
C ALA A 54 -5.66 -6.47 -6.08
N GLN A 55 -5.83 -6.79 -4.79
CA GLN A 55 -5.78 -8.17 -4.28
C GLN A 55 -6.87 -9.06 -4.89
N ASN A 56 -8.11 -8.55 -5.00
CA ASN A 56 -9.21 -9.30 -5.60
C ASN A 56 -8.97 -9.58 -7.08
N LEU A 57 -8.46 -8.59 -7.83
CA LEU A 57 -8.08 -8.77 -9.23
C LEU A 57 -6.93 -9.77 -9.38
N ALA A 58 -5.90 -9.68 -8.53
CA ALA A 58 -4.81 -10.65 -8.51
C ALA A 58 -5.31 -12.07 -8.29
N LEU A 59 -6.15 -12.26 -7.28
CA LEU A 59 -6.74 -13.56 -6.96
C LEU A 59 -7.61 -14.09 -8.11
N LYS A 60 -8.44 -13.23 -8.73
CA LYS A 60 -9.29 -13.59 -9.88
C LYS A 60 -8.46 -14.14 -11.05
N ASP A 61 -7.29 -13.57 -11.28
CA ASP A 61 -6.39 -13.94 -12.37
C ASP A 61 -5.36 -15.01 -11.96
N GLY A 62 -5.57 -15.66 -10.81
CA GLY A 62 -4.75 -16.79 -10.34
C GLY A 62 -3.37 -16.40 -9.78
N LYS A 63 -3.16 -15.12 -9.46
CA LYS A 63 -1.95 -14.62 -8.78
C LYS A 63 -2.13 -14.70 -7.26
N ASP A 64 -1.02 -14.65 -6.53
CA ASP A 64 -1.05 -14.65 -5.06
C ASP A 64 -1.44 -13.25 -4.54
N PRO A 65 -2.59 -13.07 -3.85
CA PRO A 65 -3.02 -11.78 -3.35
C PRO A 65 -2.18 -11.28 -2.15
N ASN A 66 -1.27 -12.09 -1.61
CA ASN A 66 -0.38 -11.73 -0.52
C ASN A 66 1.04 -11.39 -0.98
N VAL A 67 1.31 -11.50 -2.28
CA VAL A 67 2.58 -11.12 -2.90
C VAL A 67 2.41 -9.79 -3.62
N TRP A 68 3.34 -8.86 -3.39
CA TRP A 68 3.34 -7.55 -4.03
C TRP A 68 3.82 -7.64 -5.46
N HIS A 69 5.06 -8.08 -5.68
CA HIS A 69 5.73 -7.97 -6.98
C HIS A 69 5.28 -9.03 -7.98
N GLY A 70 4.90 -8.61 -9.19
CA GLY A 70 4.40 -9.50 -10.25
C GLY A 70 3.02 -10.08 -9.96
N CYS A 71 2.35 -9.52 -8.95
CA CYS A 71 1.06 -9.95 -8.42
C CYS A 71 0.21 -8.71 -8.18
N VAL A 72 0.06 -8.25 -6.93
CA VAL A 72 -0.86 -7.17 -6.58
C VAL A 72 -0.45 -5.82 -7.19
N ASP A 73 0.85 -5.57 -7.36
CA ASP A 73 1.37 -4.35 -7.97
C ASP A 73 0.89 -4.17 -9.43
N GLU A 74 0.90 -5.25 -10.22
CA GLU A 74 0.44 -5.25 -11.61
C GLU A 74 -1.03 -4.79 -11.72
N TYR A 75 -1.90 -5.28 -10.83
CA TYR A 75 -3.32 -4.91 -10.86
C TYR A 75 -3.57 -3.51 -10.35
N LEU A 76 -2.82 -3.06 -9.34
CA LEU A 76 -2.92 -1.68 -8.88
C LEU A 76 -2.57 -0.70 -10.02
N LEU A 77 -1.54 -1.01 -10.81
CA LEU A 77 -1.17 -0.24 -12.00
C LEU A 77 -2.27 -0.28 -13.07
N LYS A 78 -2.87 -1.45 -13.31
CA LYS A 78 -3.94 -1.62 -14.31
C LYS A 78 -5.26 -0.94 -13.92
N LYS A 79 -5.51 -0.65 -12.64
CA LYS A 79 -6.73 0.03 -12.15
C LYS A 79 -6.93 1.47 -12.64
N SER A 80 -6.04 2.00 -13.48
CA SER A 80 -6.28 3.23 -14.24
C SER A 80 -7.02 2.99 -15.57
N THR A 81 -7.28 1.74 -15.93
CA THR A 81 -7.92 1.36 -17.20
C THR A 81 -9.35 0.85 -16.99
N PRO A 82 -10.31 1.20 -17.88
CA PRO A 82 -11.74 0.88 -17.70
C PRO A 82 -12.08 -0.58 -17.51
N GLU A 83 -11.34 -1.47 -18.16
CA GLU A 83 -11.52 -2.92 -18.02
C GLU A 83 -11.36 -3.37 -16.57
N TYR A 84 -10.35 -2.85 -15.86
CA TYR A 84 -10.02 -3.31 -14.52
C TYR A 84 -10.78 -2.54 -13.44
N TYR A 85 -11.00 -1.23 -13.59
CA TYR A 85 -11.70 -0.48 -12.55
C TYR A 85 -13.22 -0.69 -12.56
N ASN A 86 -13.80 -1.18 -13.66
CA ASN A 86 -15.22 -1.58 -13.72
C ASN A 86 -15.42 -3.08 -13.49
N ASP A 87 -14.36 -3.83 -13.15
CA ASP A 87 -14.47 -5.27 -12.92
C ASP A 87 -15.44 -5.57 -11.76
N PRO A 88 -16.32 -6.59 -11.86
CA PRO A 88 -17.26 -6.93 -10.80
C PRO A 88 -16.64 -7.18 -9.41
N VAL A 89 -15.35 -7.55 -9.32
CA VAL A 89 -14.68 -7.77 -8.03
C VAL A 89 -14.13 -6.48 -7.39
N VAL A 90 -14.17 -5.36 -8.12
CA VAL A 90 -13.65 -4.05 -7.70
C VAL A 90 -14.77 -3.21 -7.10
N LYS A 91 -14.54 -2.66 -5.90
CA LYS A 91 -15.55 -1.88 -5.15
C LYS A 91 -15.30 -0.38 -5.16
N TYR A 92 -14.04 0.04 -5.24
CA TYR A 92 -13.64 1.45 -5.10
C TYR A 92 -13.31 2.11 -6.44
N GLY A 93 -13.44 1.37 -7.55
CA GLY A 93 -13.30 1.90 -8.89
C GLY A 93 -11.88 2.37 -9.22
N TYR A 94 -11.81 3.43 -10.03
CA TYR A 94 -10.58 3.94 -10.63
C TYR A 94 -9.56 4.37 -9.57
N CYS A 95 -8.29 3.99 -9.79
CA CYS A 95 -7.17 4.65 -9.14
C CYS A 95 -5.96 4.73 -10.07
N ARG A 96 -5.13 5.76 -9.89
CA ARG A 96 -3.86 5.90 -10.58
C ARG A 96 -2.74 5.20 -9.78
N GLY A 97 -2.59 3.89 -9.98
CA GLY A 97 -1.65 3.07 -9.20
C GLY A 97 -0.17 3.39 -9.36
N THR A 98 0.23 4.12 -10.41
CA THR A 98 1.65 4.44 -10.68
C THR A 98 2.29 5.25 -9.56
N GLU A 99 1.56 6.21 -8.98
CA GLU A 99 2.06 7.00 -7.86
C GLU A 99 2.35 6.11 -6.65
N THR A 100 1.42 5.20 -6.34
CA THR A 100 1.52 4.27 -5.22
C THR A 100 2.62 3.25 -5.40
N TYR A 101 2.76 2.69 -6.59
CA TYR A 101 3.86 1.79 -6.93
C TYR A 101 5.23 2.45 -6.70
N ASN A 102 5.38 3.67 -7.22
CA ASN A 102 6.60 4.45 -7.05
C ASN A 102 6.84 4.81 -5.58
N TYR A 103 5.78 5.19 -4.85
CA TYR A 103 5.85 5.49 -3.42
C TYR A 103 6.39 4.30 -2.62
N VAL A 104 5.83 3.10 -2.82
CA VAL A 104 6.29 1.87 -2.13
C VAL A 104 7.78 1.63 -2.40
N THR A 105 8.18 1.69 -3.67
CA THR A 105 9.57 1.48 -4.08
C THR A 105 10.52 2.49 -3.42
N GLN A 106 10.21 3.79 -3.53
CA GLN A 106 11.05 4.86 -2.99
C GLN A 106 11.19 4.82 -1.47
N ILE A 107 10.14 4.44 -0.73
CA ILE A 107 10.21 4.33 0.73
C ILE A 107 11.08 3.15 1.15
N LEU A 108 10.97 2.00 0.47
CA LEU A 108 11.82 0.84 0.75
C LEU A 108 13.29 1.13 0.43
N ASP A 109 13.57 1.74 -0.72
CA ASP A 109 14.94 2.14 -1.09
C ASP A 109 15.54 3.11 -0.07
N ARG A 110 14.75 4.09 0.38
CA ARG A 110 15.18 5.06 1.41
C ARG A 110 15.42 4.40 2.76
N TYR A 111 14.58 3.44 3.14
CA TYR A 111 14.76 2.67 4.36
C TYR A 111 16.06 1.87 4.35
N GLU A 112 16.35 1.15 3.26
CA GLU A 112 17.61 0.42 3.12
C GLU A 112 18.82 1.37 3.08
N HIS A 113 18.70 2.54 2.45
CA HIS A 113 19.75 3.56 2.50
C HIS A 113 20.05 4.03 3.93
N TYR A 114 19.03 4.30 4.74
CA TYR A 114 19.22 4.69 6.15
C TYR A 114 19.85 3.59 6.99
N LYS A 115 19.46 2.33 6.80
CA LYS A 115 20.09 1.18 7.46
C LYS A 115 21.59 1.07 7.16
N ASN A 116 22.02 1.43 5.96
CA ASN A 116 23.42 1.35 5.56
C ASN A 116 24.26 2.53 6.08
N ILE A 117 23.65 3.69 6.36
CA ILE A 117 24.35 4.88 6.84
C ILE A 117 24.45 4.91 8.37
N ILE A 118 23.40 4.46 9.05
CA ILE A 118 23.36 4.42 10.51
C ILE A 118 24.13 3.17 10.94
N LYS A 119 25.40 3.36 11.31
CA LYS A 119 26.16 2.34 12.04
C LYS A 119 25.63 2.29 13.48
N ASP A 120 25.46 1.08 14.00
CA ASP A 120 25.09 0.82 15.41
C ASP A 120 26.00 1.56 16.41
#